data_AF-A0A3N6NR11-F1
#
_entry.id   AF-A0A3N6NR11-F1
#
_cell.length_a   1.000
_cell.length_b   1.000
_cell.length_c   1.000
_cell.angle_alpha   90.00
_cell.angle_beta   90.00
_cell.angle_gamma   90.00
#
_symmetry.space_group_name_H-M   'P 1'
#
loop_
_entity.id
_entity.type
_entity.pdbx_description
1 polymer ?
#
loop_
_entity_poly.entity_id
_entity_poly.type
_entity_poly.pdbx_seq_one_letter_code
_entity_poly.pdbx_strand_id
1 'polypeptide(L)'
;MFRPTSWIWVFIVGASIFATGTHAEDTVVRSFSGGSAASMVGIVPAGEDVELAGPQALSADGQGNLFVLDQVNGRILQFDPKRPDSDPDVLKMPRDVQPTDLVVHNGDIMVWDGGVRTLKAAPDQSTRGLGGDEIQLEEVSSRATDDQVAISAFAQMGSQPPGSATELLDQNTRAAVVKTGRQPDRQYVASRSKGSVIADIIPDKGNSSVRIEIQTMVTNETIGALGLRVRDQLGTVEFLEIDNSDRFYVLAEDIPPSGKNASTFVVRYAANGRIEGIYELPLENTPLTRRFVTISGDGDVYFLRTKPTGVDVVGVGFRPLRNASVIDARPSRTATAQPYNNGKFNATAAVRPSNRQQAIETAFAFEGVQWKLTPANYGNDPDSQCSGFNRIRRPWYLQGKVNQEVRGVPYCWGCHGSLANFRQRIESGTLAGNVCTRNAPRPDVAGVDCSAFVSATWGLSVHYTTAAIPAIAAPVTNPWELKPGDALNKPGSHVMLFLRFTPDRKAEVMESSTGGCNGRVCRNIYPLASLLARGYTPVRFRAFADDQTTVSADAYQDSDAPTGRKSAATKTATKRR
;
A
#
# COMPACT_ATOMS: atom_id res chain seq x y z
N MET A 1 69.66 39.91 12.02
CA MET A 1 70.25 38.66 11.50
C MET A 1 69.66 37.51 12.32
N PHE A 2 68.75 36.76 11.72
CA PHE A 2 67.99 35.67 12.33
C PHE A 2 68.86 34.43 12.58
N ARG A 3 68.59 33.67 13.66
CA ARG A 3 68.40 32.21 13.63
C ARG A 3 67.67 31.71 14.90
N PRO A 4 66.87 30.62 14.82
CA PRO A 4 65.68 30.42 15.63
C PRO A 4 65.81 29.28 16.65
N THR A 5 65.02 29.34 17.74
CA THR A 5 64.73 28.23 18.65
C THR A 5 63.46 27.50 18.18
N SER A 6 63.59 26.20 17.95
CA SER A 6 62.52 25.29 17.53
C SER A 6 61.57 25.01 18.70
N TRP A 7 60.26 25.19 18.49
CA TRP A 7 59.21 24.73 19.39
C TRP A 7 58.63 23.42 18.84
N ILE A 8 58.77 22.35 19.61
CA ILE A 8 58.17 21.04 19.33
C ILE A 8 56.70 21.11 19.75
N TRP A 9 55.80 21.05 18.77
CA TRP A 9 54.38 20.81 19.01
C TRP A 9 54.15 19.31 19.20
N VAL A 10 53.79 18.90 20.41
CA VAL A 10 53.25 17.57 20.68
C VAL A 10 51.81 17.56 20.20
N PHE A 11 51.56 16.97 19.03
CA PHE A 11 50.21 16.61 18.61
C PHE A 11 49.74 15.40 19.42
N ILE A 12 48.86 15.63 20.40
CA ILE A 12 48.02 14.56 20.94
C ILE A 12 47.04 14.19 19.83
N VAL A 13 47.32 13.09 19.14
CA VAL A 13 46.35 12.45 18.25
C VAL A 13 45.24 11.90 19.13
N GLY A 14 44.18 12.70 19.30
CA GLY A 14 42.92 12.22 19.83
C GLY A 14 42.39 11.16 18.87
N ALA A 15 42.50 9.89 19.24
CA ALA A 15 41.83 8.81 18.55
C ALA A 15 40.32 9.06 18.68
N SER A 16 39.71 9.62 17.64
CA SER A 16 38.26 9.61 17.47
C SER A 16 37.84 8.15 17.28
N ILE A 17 37.46 7.50 18.38
CA ILE A 17 36.75 6.23 18.32
C ILE A 17 35.37 6.54 17.76
N PHE A 18 35.23 6.45 16.43
CA PHE A 18 33.93 6.30 15.79
C PHE A 18 33.41 4.93 16.16
N ALA A 19 32.77 4.82 17.32
CA ALA A 19 31.88 3.69 17.58
C ALA A 19 30.68 3.87 16.64
N THR A 20 30.78 3.34 15.42
CA THR A 20 29.64 3.06 14.57
C THR A 20 28.68 2.21 15.41
N GLY A 21 27.53 2.77 15.78
CA GLY A 21 26.50 1.98 16.43
C GLY A 21 26.24 0.75 15.57
N THR A 22 26.47 -0.43 16.13
CA THR A 22 26.32 -1.70 15.42
C THR A 22 24.87 -1.84 15.00
N HIS A 23 24.62 -1.88 13.69
CA HIS A 23 23.34 -2.25 13.12
C HIS A 23 23.03 -3.69 13.55
N ALA A 24 21.92 -3.92 14.25
CA ALA A 24 21.48 -5.29 14.50
C ALA A 24 21.03 -5.89 13.16
N GLU A 25 21.37 -7.14 12.88
CA GLU A 25 20.92 -7.81 11.66
C GLU A 25 19.46 -8.24 11.76
N ASP A 26 18.81 -8.37 10.60
CA ASP A 26 17.48 -8.97 10.50
C ASP A 26 17.54 -10.44 10.92
N THR A 27 16.54 -10.87 11.69
CA THR A 27 16.43 -12.27 12.15
C THR A 27 15.14 -12.88 11.64
N VAL A 28 15.21 -14.08 11.07
CA VAL A 28 13.99 -14.83 10.73
C VAL A 28 13.46 -15.42 12.02
N VAL A 29 12.31 -14.93 12.49
CA VAL A 29 11.67 -15.45 13.69
C VAL A 29 10.76 -16.63 13.37
N ARG A 30 10.15 -16.69 12.18
CA ARG A 30 9.38 -17.87 11.76
C ARG A 30 9.36 -18.02 10.26
N SER A 31 9.46 -19.26 9.78
CA SER A 31 9.29 -19.61 8.37
C SER A 31 8.10 -20.54 8.19
N PHE A 32 7.27 -20.26 7.18
CA PHE A 32 6.19 -21.13 6.72
C PHE A 32 6.48 -21.55 5.29
N SER A 33 6.46 -22.85 4.99
CA SER A 33 6.54 -23.32 3.60
C SER A 33 5.22 -23.13 2.86
N GLY A 34 5.27 -23.12 1.54
CA GLY A 34 4.07 -23.12 0.68
C GLY A 34 3.22 -24.37 0.88
N GLY A 35 1.92 -24.21 1.09
CA GLY A 35 0.96 -25.31 1.27
C GLY A 35 -0.30 -24.88 2.04
N SER A 36 -1.06 -25.85 2.54
CA SER A 36 -2.31 -25.62 3.27
C SER A 36 -2.38 -26.24 4.67
N ALA A 37 -1.35 -27.00 5.07
CA ALA A 37 -1.25 -27.54 6.44
C ALA A 37 -1.12 -26.40 7.47
N ALA A 38 -1.39 -26.67 8.76
CA ALA A 38 -1.38 -25.64 9.80
C ALA A 38 -0.06 -24.84 9.87
N SER A 39 1.08 -25.50 9.67
CA SER A 39 2.43 -24.90 9.65
C SER A 39 2.87 -24.37 8.28
N MET A 40 1.95 -24.26 7.32
CA MET A 40 2.21 -23.80 5.95
C MET A 40 1.36 -22.58 5.60
N VAL A 41 1.69 -21.93 4.49
CA VAL A 41 0.95 -20.76 3.99
C VAL A 41 0.66 -20.91 2.51
N GLY A 42 -0.45 -20.34 2.07
CA GLY A 42 -0.83 -20.41 0.68
C GLY A 42 0.03 -19.49 -0.18
N ILE A 43 0.56 -20.03 -1.29
CA ILE A 43 1.38 -19.30 -2.25
C ILE A 43 0.83 -19.51 -3.66
N VAL A 44 0.61 -18.41 -4.38
CA VAL A 44 0.32 -18.43 -5.82
C VAL A 44 1.60 -18.02 -6.56
N PRO A 45 2.17 -18.89 -7.40
CA PRO A 45 3.44 -18.60 -8.06
C PRO A 45 3.34 -17.37 -8.96
N ALA A 46 4.44 -16.63 -9.04
CA ALA A 46 4.60 -15.57 -10.03
C ALA A 46 4.71 -16.15 -11.45
N GLY A 47 4.48 -15.30 -12.44
CA GLY A 47 4.81 -15.55 -13.83
C GLY A 47 4.76 -14.25 -14.63
N GLU A 48 4.85 -14.35 -15.96
CA GLU A 48 4.71 -13.16 -16.81
C GLU A 48 3.35 -12.51 -16.56
N ASP A 49 3.36 -11.21 -16.25
CA ASP A 49 2.19 -10.38 -15.94
C ASP A 49 1.37 -10.85 -14.71
N VAL A 50 1.99 -11.64 -13.83
CA VAL A 50 1.43 -12.04 -12.53
C VAL A 50 2.46 -11.95 -11.43
N GLU A 51 2.18 -11.11 -10.44
CA GLU A 51 2.97 -11.08 -9.22
C GLU A 51 2.69 -12.27 -8.31
N LEU A 52 3.74 -12.72 -7.62
CA LEU A 52 3.66 -13.70 -6.53
C LEU A 52 2.61 -13.23 -5.50
N ALA A 53 1.64 -14.09 -5.18
CA ALA A 53 0.68 -13.81 -4.11
C ALA A 53 0.88 -14.76 -2.93
N GLY A 54 0.71 -14.23 -1.73
CA GLY A 54 0.76 -14.96 -0.47
C GLY A 54 -0.03 -14.25 0.60
N PRO A 55 0.25 -14.52 1.89
CA PRO A 55 -0.33 -13.78 3.01
C PRO A 55 -0.29 -12.26 2.82
N GLN A 56 -1.40 -11.59 3.16
CA GLN A 56 -1.61 -10.17 2.84
C GLN A 56 -1.38 -9.22 4.01
N ALA A 57 -1.38 -9.71 5.24
CA ALA A 57 -1.24 -8.88 6.42
C ALA A 57 -0.56 -9.61 7.59
N LEU A 58 0.18 -8.83 8.37
CA LEU A 58 0.78 -9.22 9.65
C LEU A 58 0.35 -8.21 10.72
N SER A 59 -0.13 -8.71 11.86
CA SER A 59 -0.52 -7.88 13.02
C SER A 59 -0.08 -8.53 14.33
N ALA A 60 0.17 -7.73 15.37
CA ALA A 60 0.50 -8.20 16.71
C ALA A 60 -0.63 -7.90 17.72
N ASP A 61 -0.92 -8.81 18.64
CA ASP A 61 -1.90 -8.60 19.72
C ASP A 61 -1.28 -8.05 21.02
N GLY A 62 -2.13 -7.79 22.02
CA GLY A 62 -1.78 -7.34 23.38
C GLY A 62 -0.63 -8.12 24.05
N GLN A 63 -0.57 -9.42 23.78
CA GLN A 63 0.31 -10.40 24.41
C GLN A 63 1.63 -10.59 23.66
N GLY A 64 1.75 -10.03 22.45
CA GLY A 64 2.93 -10.17 21.59
C GLY A 64 2.84 -11.33 20.60
N ASN A 65 1.68 -11.99 20.49
CA ASN A 65 1.44 -12.99 19.45
C ASN A 65 1.28 -12.30 18.10
N LEU A 66 1.73 -12.96 17.05
CA LEU A 66 1.62 -12.51 15.67
C LEU A 66 0.52 -13.26 14.94
N PHE A 67 -0.21 -12.52 14.11
CA PHE A 67 -1.30 -13.00 13.29
C PHE A 67 -0.97 -12.75 11.82
N VAL A 68 -0.95 -13.81 11.02
CA VAL A 68 -0.69 -13.76 9.57
C VAL A 68 -1.98 -14.06 8.82
N LEU A 69 -2.44 -13.11 8.01
CA LEU A 69 -3.60 -13.29 7.14
C LEU A 69 -3.21 -14.10 5.90
N ASP A 70 -3.37 -15.41 5.97
CA ASP A 70 -3.20 -16.34 4.87
C ASP A 70 -4.45 -16.35 3.97
N GLN A 71 -4.61 -15.26 3.23
CA GLN A 71 -5.74 -15.01 2.34
C GLN A 71 -5.95 -16.14 1.32
N VAL A 72 -4.85 -16.74 0.85
CA VAL A 72 -4.88 -17.84 -0.13
C VAL A 72 -5.55 -19.09 0.43
N ASN A 73 -5.38 -19.39 1.72
CA ASN A 73 -6.06 -20.52 2.36
C ASN A 73 -7.33 -20.09 3.11
N GLY A 74 -7.71 -18.80 3.08
CA GLY A 74 -8.91 -18.29 3.76
C GLY A 74 -8.86 -18.45 5.28
N ARG A 75 -7.71 -18.13 5.90
CA ARG A 75 -7.51 -18.29 7.35
C ARG A 75 -6.54 -17.24 7.90
N ILE A 76 -6.47 -17.18 9.23
CA ILE A 76 -5.43 -16.46 9.96
C ILE A 76 -4.59 -17.49 10.72
N LEU A 77 -3.27 -17.34 10.72
CA LEU A 77 -2.36 -18.13 11.54
C LEU A 77 -1.91 -17.29 12.73
N GLN A 78 -2.09 -17.79 13.95
CA GLN A 78 -1.66 -17.14 15.19
C GLN A 78 -0.48 -17.89 15.81
N PHE A 79 0.55 -17.17 16.23
CA PHE A 79 1.70 -17.78 16.91
C PHE A 79 2.48 -16.81 17.80
N ASP A 80 3.29 -17.35 18.71
CA ASP A 80 4.23 -16.58 19.52
C ASP A 80 5.59 -16.49 18.81
N PRO A 81 6.09 -15.29 18.43
CA PRO A 81 7.38 -15.14 17.76
C PRO A 81 8.57 -15.55 18.64
N LYS A 82 8.40 -15.61 19.97
CA LYS A 82 9.44 -16.06 20.91
C LYS A 82 9.45 -17.58 21.09
N ARG A 83 8.45 -18.28 20.56
CA ARG A 83 8.35 -19.76 20.53
C ARG A 83 8.13 -20.22 19.08
N PRO A 84 9.11 -20.02 18.20
CA PRO A 84 8.91 -20.16 16.76
C PRO A 84 8.64 -21.60 16.30
N ASP A 85 9.06 -22.59 17.09
CA ASP A 85 8.86 -24.02 16.84
C ASP A 85 7.47 -24.52 17.29
N SER A 86 6.68 -23.69 17.97
CA SER A 86 5.32 -24.08 18.37
C SER A 86 4.39 -24.16 17.16
N ASP A 87 3.49 -25.13 17.18
CA ASP A 87 2.41 -25.17 16.20
C ASP A 87 1.58 -23.88 16.28
N PRO A 88 1.24 -23.30 15.12
CA PRO A 88 0.42 -22.11 15.08
C PRO A 88 -1.06 -22.50 15.21
N ASP A 89 -1.85 -21.68 15.88
CA ASP A 89 -3.29 -21.86 15.86
C ASP A 89 -3.84 -21.44 14.49
N VAL A 90 -4.82 -22.18 14.00
CA VAL A 90 -5.47 -21.96 12.71
C VAL A 90 -6.86 -21.37 12.96
N LEU A 91 -6.99 -20.08 12.67
CA LEU A 91 -8.23 -19.33 12.81
C LEU A 91 -8.97 -19.35 11.46
N LYS A 92 -10.00 -20.19 11.36
CA LYS A 92 -10.81 -20.40 10.14
C LYS A 92 -11.73 -19.22 9.91
N MET A 93 -11.63 -18.63 8.71
CA MET A 93 -12.45 -17.49 8.30
C MET A 93 -13.91 -17.90 8.04
N PRO A 94 -14.91 -17.04 8.30
CA PRO A 94 -16.26 -17.25 7.79
C PRO A 94 -16.27 -17.31 6.26
N ARG A 95 -17.17 -18.11 5.67
CA ARG A 95 -17.17 -18.42 4.23
C ARG A 95 -17.38 -17.21 3.31
N ASP A 96 -18.06 -16.19 3.82
CA ASP A 96 -18.43 -14.97 3.11
C ASP A 96 -17.49 -13.80 3.41
N VAL A 97 -16.43 -14.01 4.19
CA VAL A 97 -15.41 -12.99 4.51
C VAL A 97 -14.16 -13.24 3.68
N GLN A 98 -13.75 -12.25 2.90
CA GLN A 98 -12.59 -12.37 2.00
C GLN A 98 -11.63 -11.20 2.19
N PRO A 99 -10.95 -11.13 3.33
CA PRO A 99 -10.29 -9.91 3.72
C PRO A 99 -8.96 -9.72 3.00
N THR A 100 -8.57 -8.46 2.82
CA THR A 100 -7.31 -8.04 2.20
C THR A 100 -6.36 -7.38 3.21
N ASP A 101 -6.82 -7.17 4.44
CA ASP A 101 -6.04 -6.60 5.55
C ASP A 101 -6.55 -7.17 6.89
N LEU A 102 -5.71 -7.07 7.91
CA LEU A 102 -5.94 -7.56 9.27
C LEU A 102 -5.37 -6.57 10.28
N VAL A 103 -6.17 -6.25 11.29
CA VAL A 103 -5.74 -5.51 12.49
C VAL A 103 -6.21 -6.28 13.70
N VAL A 104 -5.29 -6.58 14.62
CA VAL A 104 -5.60 -7.21 15.90
C VAL A 104 -5.26 -6.22 17.01
N HIS A 105 -6.24 -5.90 17.86
CA HIS A 105 -6.04 -4.97 18.96
C HIS A 105 -6.97 -5.31 20.13
N ASN A 106 -6.47 -5.24 21.38
CA ASN A 106 -7.22 -5.61 22.59
C ASN A 106 -7.93 -6.99 22.53
N GLY A 107 -7.40 -7.92 21.73
CA GLY A 107 -7.99 -9.23 21.50
C GLY A 107 -9.15 -9.26 20.50
N ASP A 108 -9.56 -8.11 19.95
CA ASP A 108 -10.48 -8.04 18.82
C ASP A 108 -9.71 -8.28 17.52
N ILE A 109 -10.25 -9.18 16.69
CA ILE A 109 -9.72 -9.48 15.36
C ILE A 109 -10.59 -8.74 14.36
N MET A 110 -10.02 -7.75 13.69
CA MET A 110 -10.71 -6.96 12.68
C MET A 110 -10.08 -7.21 11.33
N VAL A 111 -10.91 -7.31 10.29
CA VAL A 111 -10.43 -7.53 8.93
C VAL A 111 -11.06 -6.55 7.94
N TRP A 112 -10.36 -6.26 6.84
CA TRP A 112 -10.86 -5.38 5.77
C TRP A 112 -11.37 -6.17 4.57
N ASP A 113 -12.69 -6.15 4.36
CA ASP A 113 -13.37 -6.77 3.21
C ASP A 113 -14.29 -5.74 2.54
N GLY A 114 -13.69 -4.71 1.94
CA GLY A 114 -14.41 -3.53 1.44
C GLY A 114 -14.93 -2.60 2.54
N GLY A 115 -14.75 -2.99 3.79
CA GLY A 115 -15.09 -2.29 5.02
C GLY A 115 -14.58 -3.10 6.22
N VAL A 116 -14.65 -2.51 7.42
CA VAL A 116 -14.24 -3.19 8.66
C VAL A 116 -15.26 -4.25 9.03
N ARG A 117 -14.79 -5.49 9.23
CA ARG A 117 -15.57 -6.61 9.80
C ARG A 117 -14.89 -7.11 11.06
N THR A 118 -15.64 -7.27 12.15
CA THR A 118 -15.11 -7.76 13.44
C THR A 118 -15.40 -9.24 13.59
N LEU A 119 -14.37 -10.01 13.92
CA LEU A 119 -14.41 -11.45 14.06
C LEU A 119 -14.08 -11.85 15.48
N LYS A 120 -14.76 -12.88 15.99
CA LYS A 120 -14.45 -13.53 17.27
C LYS A 120 -14.43 -15.03 17.12
N ALA A 121 -13.75 -15.71 18.05
CA ALA A 121 -13.88 -17.15 18.17
C ALA A 121 -15.34 -17.54 18.41
N ALA A 122 -15.75 -18.67 17.83
CA ALA A 122 -17.03 -19.29 18.10
C ALA A 122 -17.21 -19.54 19.61
N PRO A 123 -18.46 -19.67 20.10
CA PRO A 123 -18.72 -20.03 21.49
C PRO A 123 -17.89 -21.24 21.93
N ASP A 124 -17.39 -21.21 23.17
CA ASP A 124 -16.54 -22.25 23.78
C ASP A 124 -15.11 -22.38 23.22
N GLN A 125 -14.71 -21.57 22.23
CA GLN A 125 -13.34 -21.47 21.74
C GLN A 125 -12.65 -20.19 22.20
N SER A 126 -11.31 -20.17 22.19
CA SER A 126 -10.52 -19.02 22.62
C SER A 126 -9.30 -18.80 21.75
N THR A 127 -9.07 -17.55 21.37
CA THR A 127 -7.83 -17.08 20.72
C THR A 127 -6.75 -16.67 21.71
N ARG A 128 -6.97 -16.90 23.03
CA ARG A 128 -5.97 -16.58 24.06
C ARG A 128 -4.96 -17.70 24.28
N GLY A 129 -5.31 -18.92 23.87
CA GLY A 129 -4.41 -20.07 23.88
C GLY A 129 -3.38 -19.99 22.76
N LEU A 130 -2.38 -20.86 22.85
CA LEU A 130 -1.47 -21.23 21.78
C LEU A 130 -1.21 -22.73 21.91
N GLY A 131 -1.46 -23.52 20.87
CA GLY A 131 -1.36 -24.97 21.00
C GLY A 131 -1.55 -25.79 19.72
N GLY A 132 -1.66 -25.16 18.56
CA GLY A 132 -2.00 -25.85 17.31
C GLY A 132 -3.50 -26.11 17.16
N ASP A 133 -4.34 -25.28 17.80
CA ASP A 133 -5.78 -25.44 17.80
C ASP A 133 -6.40 -24.94 16.48
N GLU A 134 -7.49 -25.58 16.06
CA GLU A 134 -8.34 -25.05 14.99
C GLU A 134 -9.53 -24.28 15.59
N ILE A 135 -9.53 -22.95 15.41
CA ILE A 135 -10.51 -22.04 15.96
C ILE A 135 -11.41 -21.54 14.83
N GLN A 136 -12.71 -21.74 14.95
CA GLN A 136 -13.69 -21.16 14.04
C GLN A 136 -13.92 -19.70 14.41
N LEU A 137 -13.78 -18.80 13.45
CA LEU A 137 -14.20 -17.41 13.61
C LEU A 137 -15.63 -17.23 13.13
N GLU A 138 -16.35 -16.34 13.80
CA GLU A 138 -17.69 -15.86 13.44
C GLU A 138 -17.66 -14.34 13.37
N GLU A 139 -18.37 -13.78 12.39
CA GLU A 139 -18.59 -12.33 12.35
C GLU A 139 -19.55 -11.95 13.48
N VAL A 140 -19.13 -10.97 14.27
CA VAL A 140 -19.98 -10.38 15.29
C VAL A 140 -20.44 -9.00 14.82
N SER A 141 -21.75 -8.76 14.90
CA SER A 141 -22.30 -7.43 14.65
C SER A 141 -21.80 -6.46 15.72
N SER A 142 -20.90 -5.55 15.36
CA SER A 142 -20.47 -4.50 16.29
C SER A 142 -19.83 -3.30 15.61
N ARG A 143 -20.28 -2.11 16.02
CA ARG A 143 -19.64 -0.80 16.30
C ARG A 143 -18.29 -0.40 15.65
N ALA A 144 -17.43 -1.33 15.22
CA ALA A 144 -16.12 -1.06 14.63
C ALA A 144 -16.19 -0.44 13.23
N THR A 145 -17.32 -0.53 12.52
CA THR A 145 -17.52 0.15 11.23
C THR A 145 -17.47 1.67 11.36
N ASP A 146 -17.81 2.21 12.53
CA ASP A 146 -17.76 3.64 12.86
C ASP A 146 -16.65 3.95 13.89
N ASP A 147 -15.86 2.96 14.30
CA ASP A 147 -14.74 3.16 15.21
C ASP A 147 -13.59 3.83 14.45
N GLN A 148 -13.38 5.11 14.75
CA GLN A 148 -12.32 5.92 14.14
C GLN A 148 -10.94 5.29 14.30
N VAL A 149 -10.70 4.57 15.40
CA VAL A 149 -9.40 3.94 15.63
C VAL A 149 -9.20 2.73 14.71
N ALA A 150 -10.21 1.89 14.56
CA ALA A 150 -10.18 0.77 13.62
C ALA A 150 -10.03 1.27 12.17
N ILE A 151 -10.84 2.24 11.75
CA ILE A 151 -10.78 2.85 10.42
C ILE A 151 -9.39 3.43 10.16
N SER A 152 -8.84 4.19 11.12
CA SER A 152 -7.51 4.78 10.98
C SER A 152 -6.42 3.72 10.90
N ALA A 153 -6.49 2.64 11.69
CA ALA A 153 -5.51 1.55 11.64
C ALA A 153 -5.47 0.85 10.27
N PHE A 154 -6.63 0.66 9.61
CA PHE A 154 -6.69 0.16 8.24
C PHE A 154 -6.15 1.18 7.22
N ALA A 155 -6.52 2.46 7.36
CA ALA A 155 -6.07 3.53 6.47
C ALA A 155 -4.55 3.79 6.48
N GLN A 156 -3.86 3.49 7.59
CA GLN A 156 -2.39 3.56 7.68
C GLN A 156 -1.69 2.81 6.54
N MET A 157 -2.22 1.64 6.17
CA MET A 157 -1.67 0.80 5.10
C MET A 157 -2.48 0.87 3.79
N GLY A 158 -3.37 1.86 3.68
CA GLY A 158 -4.16 2.13 2.47
C GLY A 158 -5.45 1.32 2.34
N SER A 159 -5.85 0.56 3.36
CA SER A 159 -7.15 -0.13 3.43
C SER A 159 -8.24 0.86 3.82
N GLN A 160 -8.77 1.57 2.84
CA GLN A 160 -9.82 2.56 3.03
C GLN A 160 -10.72 2.63 1.79
N PRO A 161 -11.95 3.18 1.91
CA PRO A 161 -12.78 3.37 0.74
C PRO A 161 -12.05 4.31 -0.23
N PRO A 162 -11.87 3.91 -1.50
CA PRO A 162 -11.22 4.76 -2.47
C PRO A 162 -12.07 6.02 -2.69
N GLY A 163 -11.41 7.17 -2.88
CA GLY A 163 -12.10 8.47 -2.88
C GLY A 163 -13.09 8.67 -4.03
N SER A 164 -13.69 9.86 -4.13
CA SER A 164 -14.78 10.11 -5.07
C SER A 164 -14.34 9.89 -6.53
N ALA A 165 -15.05 9.01 -7.24
CA ALA A 165 -14.88 8.84 -8.68
C ALA A 165 -15.18 10.13 -9.44
N THR A 166 -16.12 10.94 -8.94
CA THR A 166 -16.50 12.24 -9.53
C THR A 166 -15.34 13.23 -9.50
N GLU A 167 -14.62 13.33 -8.37
CA GLU A 167 -13.39 14.14 -8.29
C GLU A 167 -12.31 13.62 -9.23
N LEU A 168 -12.19 12.30 -9.34
CA LEU A 168 -11.25 11.70 -10.27
C LEU A 168 -11.70 11.74 -11.72
N LEU A 169 -12.92 12.18 -12.06
CA LEU A 169 -13.39 12.34 -13.44
C LEU A 169 -13.45 13.82 -13.85
N ASP A 170 -13.49 14.73 -12.89
CA ASP A 170 -13.43 16.18 -13.13
C ASP A 170 -11.97 16.65 -13.37
N GLN A 171 -11.76 17.34 -14.49
CA GLN A 171 -10.44 17.84 -14.90
C GLN A 171 -9.88 18.90 -13.93
N ASN A 172 -10.74 19.70 -13.29
CA ASN A 172 -10.31 20.82 -12.44
C ASN A 172 -9.81 20.35 -11.06
N THR A 173 -10.42 19.30 -10.51
CA THR A 173 -10.05 18.71 -9.23
C THR A 173 -8.79 17.83 -9.34
N ARG A 174 -8.58 17.14 -10.47
CA ARG A 174 -7.32 16.43 -10.76
C ARG A 174 -6.09 17.34 -10.73
N ALA A 175 -6.20 18.56 -11.26
CA ALA A 175 -5.09 19.50 -11.36
C ALA A 175 -4.78 20.23 -10.03
N ALA A 176 -5.78 20.41 -9.17
CA ALA A 176 -5.65 21.10 -7.89
C ALA A 176 -4.86 20.29 -6.84
N VAL A 177 -5.11 18.98 -6.75
CA VAL A 177 -4.46 18.07 -5.79
C VAL A 177 -2.95 17.92 -6.05
N VAL A 178 -2.52 18.10 -7.30
CA VAL A 178 -1.09 18.00 -7.69
C VAL A 178 -0.27 19.21 -7.19
N LYS A 179 -0.92 20.36 -6.90
CA LYS A 179 -0.22 21.62 -6.61
C LYS A 179 0.03 21.88 -5.12
N THR A 180 -0.74 21.27 -4.24
CA THR A 180 -0.60 21.47 -2.80
C THR A 180 0.36 20.41 -2.27
N GLY A 181 1.36 20.79 -1.47
CA GLY A 181 2.27 19.84 -0.84
C GLY A 181 1.54 18.83 0.07
N ARG A 182 2.28 18.06 0.88
CA ARG A 182 1.67 17.18 1.90
C ARG A 182 0.68 18.01 2.73
N GLN A 183 -0.54 17.51 2.92
CA GLN A 183 -1.53 18.15 3.78
C GLN A 183 -1.41 17.62 5.22
N PRO A 184 -1.87 18.39 6.23
CA PRO A 184 -2.04 17.85 7.57
C PRO A 184 -2.94 16.62 7.57
N ASP A 185 -2.63 15.68 8.46
CA ASP A 185 -3.36 14.42 8.60
C ASP A 185 -3.59 14.13 10.09
N ARG A 186 -4.74 13.54 10.41
CA ARG A 186 -5.13 13.19 11.79
C ARG A 186 -5.34 11.69 11.86
N GLN A 187 -4.53 11.04 12.68
CA GLN A 187 -4.55 9.59 12.84
C GLN A 187 -5.01 9.21 14.24
N TYR A 188 -5.78 8.12 14.33
CA TYR A 188 -6.30 7.57 15.57
C TYR A 188 -5.65 6.22 15.80
N VAL A 189 -4.99 6.06 16.95
CA VAL A 189 -4.17 4.87 17.19
C VAL A 189 -4.47 4.33 18.57
N ALA A 190 -4.84 3.06 18.63
CA ALA A 190 -4.98 2.37 19.90
C ALA A 190 -3.60 1.92 20.36
N SER A 191 -2.99 2.70 21.24
CA SER A 191 -1.67 2.39 21.78
C SER A 191 -1.76 1.48 23.00
N ARG A 192 -0.67 0.78 23.30
CA ARG A 192 -0.64 -0.18 24.41
C ARG A 192 -0.46 0.46 25.77
N SER A 193 0.41 1.47 25.89
CA SER A 193 0.69 2.07 27.20
C SER A 193 -0.17 3.28 27.54
N LYS A 194 -0.75 3.97 26.54
CA LYS A 194 -1.54 5.21 26.73
C LYS A 194 -3.00 5.10 26.31
N GLY A 195 -3.46 3.90 25.93
CA GLY A 195 -4.79 3.70 25.35
C GLY A 195 -4.93 4.37 23.98
N SER A 196 -6.14 4.74 23.58
CA SER A 196 -6.36 5.40 22.29
C SER A 196 -5.85 6.84 22.29
N VAL A 197 -5.06 7.19 21.28
CA VAL A 197 -4.44 8.49 21.08
C VAL A 197 -4.80 9.07 19.71
N ILE A 198 -4.66 10.39 19.60
CA ILE A 198 -4.75 11.14 18.35
C ILE A 198 -3.33 11.63 18.03
N ALA A 199 -2.86 11.35 16.83
CA ALA A 199 -1.62 11.87 16.28
C ALA A 199 -1.93 12.83 15.13
N ASP A 200 -1.67 14.12 15.34
CA ASP A 200 -1.81 15.16 14.31
C ASP A 200 -0.46 15.32 13.59
N ILE A 201 -0.41 14.88 12.33
CA ILE A 201 0.75 15.00 11.44
C ILE A 201 0.70 16.37 10.75
N ILE A 202 1.63 17.25 11.11
CA ILE A 202 1.65 18.64 10.66
C ILE A 202 2.90 18.85 9.78
N PRO A 203 2.76 19.01 8.46
CA PRO A 203 3.87 19.32 7.56
C PRO A 203 4.55 20.64 7.91
N ASP A 204 5.88 20.64 7.92
CA ASP A 204 6.65 21.88 8.01
C ASP A 204 6.68 22.60 6.66
N LYS A 205 7.27 23.80 6.63
CA LYS A 205 7.60 24.46 5.36
C LYS A 205 8.55 23.58 4.53
N GLY A 206 8.10 23.18 3.34
CA GLY A 206 8.84 22.31 2.43
C GLY A 206 8.20 20.93 2.31
N ASN A 207 8.99 19.96 1.83
CA ASN A 207 8.48 18.62 1.49
C ASN A 207 9.20 17.49 2.21
N SER A 208 10.09 17.78 3.16
CA SER A 208 11.03 16.82 3.75
C SER A 208 10.87 16.63 5.27
N SER A 209 9.93 17.34 5.92
CA SER A 209 9.74 17.21 7.37
C SER A 209 8.30 17.46 7.82
N VAL A 210 7.98 16.87 8.96
CA VAL A 210 6.72 17.02 9.69
C VAL A 210 7.00 17.13 11.19
N ARG A 211 6.05 17.72 11.89
CA ARG A 211 5.89 17.62 13.34
C ARG A 211 4.66 16.78 13.65
N ILE A 212 4.74 15.94 14.68
CA ILE A 212 3.66 15.06 15.10
C ILE A 212 3.27 15.45 16.52
N GLU A 213 2.05 15.95 16.71
CA GLU A 213 1.49 16.25 18.03
C GLU A 213 0.62 15.07 18.48
N ILE A 214 0.83 14.60 19.71
CA ILE A 214 0.19 13.38 20.22
C ILE A 214 -0.59 13.71 21.49
N GLN A 215 -1.89 13.37 21.48
CA GLN A 215 -2.77 13.57 22.63
C GLN A 215 -3.60 12.33 22.93
N THR A 216 -3.96 12.13 24.18
CA THR A 216 -4.90 11.07 24.57
C THR A 216 -6.30 11.39 24.03
N MET A 217 -7.05 10.37 23.57
CA MET A 217 -8.42 10.60 23.09
C MET A 217 -9.41 10.94 24.20
N VAL A 218 -9.16 10.46 25.42
CA VAL A 218 -10.10 10.58 26.55
C VAL A 218 -9.89 11.90 27.30
N THR A 219 -8.65 12.25 27.62
CA THR A 219 -8.34 13.43 28.44
C THR A 219 -7.87 14.64 27.62
N ASN A 220 -7.61 14.48 26.31
CA ASN A 220 -6.97 15.49 25.45
C ASN A 220 -5.64 15.99 26.01
N GLU A 221 -4.96 15.16 26.81
CA GLU A 221 -3.65 15.49 27.37
C GLU A 221 -2.59 15.28 26.29
N THR A 222 -1.78 16.30 26.02
CA THR A 222 -0.62 16.18 25.13
C THR A 222 0.46 15.34 25.81
N ILE A 223 0.76 14.19 25.22
CA ILE A 223 1.72 13.21 25.76
C ILE A 223 3.03 13.16 24.96
N GLY A 224 3.09 13.81 23.80
CA GLY A 224 4.30 13.84 22.98
C GLY A 224 4.24 14.84 21.84
N ALA A 225 5.41 15.33 21.46
CA ALA A 225 5.63 16.10 20.23
C ALA A 225 6.89 15.58 19.55
N LEU A 226 6.76 15.02 18.35
CA LEU A 226 7.86 14.41 17.62
C LEU A 226 8.24 15.25 16.40
N GLY A 227 9.53 15.35 16.13
CA GLY A 227 10.05 15.87 14.86
C GLY A 227 10.50 14.73 13.95
N LEU A 228 10.14 14.80 12.68
CA LEU A 228 10.62 13.86 11.67
C LEU A 228 11.10 14.65 10.45
N ARG A 229 12.35 14.43 10.06
CA ARG A 229 12.94 15.02 8.86
C ARG A 229 13.73 13.97 8.11
N VAL A 230 13.51 13.89 6.80
CA VAL A 230 14.25 13.00 5.89
C VAL A 230 15.20 13.80 5.02
N ARG A 231 16.11 13.08 4.36
CA ARG A 231 17.13 13.67 3.48
C ARG A 231 16.52 14.26 2.21
N ASP A 232 15.65 13.50 1.54
CA ASP A 232 15.07 13.86 0.25
C ASP A 232 13.62 14.34 0.45
N GLN A 233 12.64 13.70 -0.20
CA GLN A 233 11.24 14.09 -0.10
C GLN A 233 10.44 13.07 0.72
N LEU A 234 9.74 13.58 1.72
CA LEU A 234 8.91 12.80 2.62
C LEU A 234 7.68 12.28 1.87
N GLY A 235 7.53 10.95 1.88
CA GLY A 235 6.34 10.26 1.40
C GLY A 235 5.29 10.16 2.49
N THR A 236 4.81 8.94 2.73
CA THR A 236 3.89 8.61 3.81
C THR A 236 4.54 8.79 5.19
N VAL A 237 3.71 9.16 6.18
CA VAL A 237 4.05 9.17 7.62
C VAL A 237 2.87 8.57 8.37
N GLU A 238 3.09 7.48 9.09
CA GLU A 238 2.08 6.79 9.90
C GLU A 238 2.57 6.65 11.33
N PHE A 239 1.82 7.18 12.29
CA PHE A 239 2.03 6.90 13.70
C PHE A 239 1.48 5.49 13.99
N LEU A 240 2.32 4.56 14.43
CA LEU A 240 1.96 3.14 14.50
C LEU A 240 1.64 2.65 15.90
N GLU A 241 2.43 3.04 16.91
CA GLU A 241 2.36 2.43 18.24
C GLU A 241 2.99 3.31 19.33
N ILE A 242 2.49 3.19 20.56
CA ILE A 242 3.21 3.51 21.80
C ILE A 242 3.32 2.21 22.59
N ASP A 243 4.55 1.68 22.66
CA ASP A 243 4.78 0.37 23.27
C ASP A 243 4.67 0.41 24.80
N ASN A 244 4.76 -0.76 25.45
CA ASN A 244 4.64 -0.88 26.91
C ASN A 244 5.72 -0.11 27.69
N SER A 245 6.79 0.36 27.02
CA SER A 245 7.88 1.16 27.59
C SER A 245 7.76 2.65 27.24
N ASP A 246 6.57 3.10 26.80
CA ASP A 246 6.29 4.48 26.40
C ASP A 246 7.15 4.98 25.22
N ARG A 247 7.67 4.09 24.38
CA ARG A 247 8.39 4.48 23.15
C ARG A 247 7.42 4.64 21.99
N PHE A 248 7.66 5.65 21.16
CA PHE A 248 6.81 5.94 19.99
C PHE A 248 7.40 5.34 18.72
N TYR A 249 6.53 4.82 17.85
CA TYR A 249 6.91 4.23 16.56
C TYR A 249 6.19 4.93 15.42
N VAL A 250 6.96 5.41 14.45
CA VAL A 250 6.44 6.12 13.27
C VAL A 250 7.00 5.48 12.01
N LEU A 251 6.15 4.96 11.13
CA LEU A 251 6.57 4.59 9.78
C LEU A 251 6.68 5.83 8.92
N ALA A 252 7.76 5.91 8.15
CA ALA A 252 8.00 7.02 7.24
C ALA A 252 8.68 6.55 5.96
N GLU A 253 8.62 7.41 4.94
CA GLU A 253 9.25 7.20 3.65
C GLU A 253 10.20 8.34 3.29
N ASP A 254 11.36 7.99 2.72
CA ASP A 254 12.29 8.93 2.09
C ASP A 254 12.42 8.59 0.60
N ILE A 255 12.01 9.52 -0.26
CA ILE A 255 11.91 9.32 -1.70
C ILE A 255 12.84 10.29 -2.42
N PRO A 256 13.99 9.82 -2.94
CA PRO A 256 14.87 10.63 -3.77
C PRO A 256 14.18 11.09 -5.06
N PRO A 257 14.56 12.24 -5.64
CA PRO A 257 13.99 12.72 -6.91
C PRO A 257 14.18 11.76 -8.10
N SER A 258 15.07 10.77 -7.99
CA SER A 258 15.25 9.74 -9.02
C SER A 258 14.36 8.50 -8.83
N GLY A 259 13.66 8.41 -7.69
CA GLY A 259 12.94 7.22 -7.22
C GLY A 259 13.83 6.04 -6.81
N LYS A 260 15.11 6.03 -7.19
CA LYS A 260 16.07 4.98 -6.82
C LYS A 260 16.45 5.07 -5.35
N ASN A 261 16.59 3.93 -4.70
CA ASN A 261 16.87 3.82 -3.25
C ASN A 261 15.83 4.53 -2.38
N ALA A 262 14.59 4.67 -2.87
CA ALA A 262 13.48 5.04 -2.02
C ALA A 262 13.37 4.03 -0.87
N SER A 263 13.14 4.53 0.34
CA SER A 263 13.18 3.72 1.55
C SER A 263 11.89 3.89 2.35
N THR A 264 11.47 2.80 2.99
CA THR A 264 10.41 2.79 4.01
C THR A 264 11.03 2.24 5.28
N PHE A 265 10.83 2.92 6.40
CA PHE A 265 11.44 2.58 7.68
C PHE A 265 10.51 2.92 8.84
N VAL A 266 10.73 2.30 9.99
CA VAL A 266 10.07 2.66 11.25
C VAL A 266 11.07 3.39 12.14
N VAL A 267 10.72 4.59 12.58
CA VAL A 267 11.51 5.39 13.53
C VAL A 267 11.05 5.07 14.94
N ARG A 268 12.01 4.81 15.84
CA ARG A 268 11.74 4.67 17.27
C ARG A 268 12.16 5.92 18.02
N TYR A 269 11.26 6.44 18.83
CA TYR A 269 11.49 7.56 19.72
C TYR A 269 11.43 7.10 21.18
N ALA A 270 12.30 7.65 22.02
CA ALA A 270 12.19 7.52 23.46
C ALA A 270 10.92 8.21 23.98
N ALA A 271 10.52 7.90 25.22
CA ALA A 271 9.35 8.50 25.89
C ALA A 271 9.40 10.04 25.99
N ASN A 272 10.59 10.64 25.89
CA ASN A 272 10.76 12.10 25.85
C ASN A 272 10.73 12.70 24.43
N GLY A 273 10.40 11.90 23.40
CA GLY A 273 10.31 12.34 22.00
C GLY A 273 11.65 12.42 21.26
N ARG A 274 12.77 11.99 21.86
CA ARG A 274 14.07 11.94 21.17
C ARG A 274 14.16 10.72 20.26
N ILE A 275 14.61 10.90 19.01
CA ILE A 275 14.93 9.79 18.10
C ILE A 275 16.03 8.92 18.71
N GLU A 276 15.77 7.61 18.81
CA GLU A 276 16.77 6.62 19.22
C GLU A 276 17.41 5.91 18.03
N GLY A 277 16.65 5.72 16.95
CA GLY A 277 17.10 4.97 15.79
C GLY A 277 15.96 4.60 14.85
N ILE A 278 16.28 3.73 13.89
CA ILE A 278 15.31 3.26 12.89
C ILE A 278 15.40 1.75 12.67
N TYR A 279 14.34 1.20 12.08
CA TYR A 279 14.24 -0.14 11.52
C TYR A 279 14.01 0.02 10.01
N GLU A 280 14.99 -0.37 9.18
CA GLU A 280 14.88 -0.31 7.73
C GLU A 280 14.12 -1.54 7.22
N LEU A 281 13.01 -1.36 6.50
CA LEU A 281 12.17 -2.48 6.10
C LEU A 281 12.73 -3.16 4.83
N PRO A 282 12.93 -4.50 4.82
CA PRO A 282 13.58 -5.21 3.73
C PRO A 282 12.60 -5.49 2.58
N LEU A 283 12.19 -4.43 1.88
CA LEU A 283 11.16 -4.47 0.83
C LEU A 283 11.65 -5.00 -0.52
N GLU A 284 12.96 -5.00 -0.75
CA GLU A 284 13.53 -5.39 -2.04
C GLU A 284 13.16 -6.85 -2.39
N ASN A 285 12.78 -7.10 -3.64
CA ASN A 285 12.41 -8.42 -4.15
C ASN A 285 11.24 -9.09 -3.41
N THR A 286 10.45 -8.33 -2.65
CA THR A 286 9.20 -8.80 -2.05
C THR A 286 8.01 -8.46 -2.96
N PRO A 287 6.96 -9.30 -2.99
CA PRO A 287 5.72 -8.95 -3.66
C PRO A 287 4.95 -7.89 -2.88
N LEU A 288 3.89 -7.36 -3.48
CA LEU A 288 2.94 -6.53 -2.76
C LEU A 288 2.22 -7.31 -1.67
N THR A 289 2.05 -6.65 -0.53
CA THR A 289 1.40 -7.14 0.67
C THR A 289 0.78 -5.93 1.34
N ARG A 290 -0.47 -6.02 1.80
CA ARG A 290 -1.20 -4.87 2.32
C ARG A 290 -0.54 -4.33 3.59
N ARG A 291 -0.44 -5.16 4.62
CA ARG A 291 0.16 -4.80 5.91
C ARG A 291 1.38 -5.65 6.15
N PHE A 292 2.52 -5.10 5.78
CA PHE A 292 3.80 -5.82 5.78
C PHE A 292 4.62 -5.61 7.06
N VAL A 293 4.17 -4.76 7.99
CA VAL A 293 4.90 -4.45 9.23
C VAL A 293 3.96 -4.35 10.42
N THR A 294 4.41 -4.79 11.59
CA THR A 294 3.73 -4.60 12.86
C THR A 294 4.73 -4.39 14.00
N ILE A 295 4.26 -3.80 15.11
CA ILE A 295 5.05 -3.56 16.32
C ILE A 295 4.39 -4.30 17.48
N SER A 296 5.17 -5.11 18.19
CA SER A 296 4.71 -5.79 19.40
C SER A 296 4.72 -4.85 20.62
N GLY A 297 4.06 -5.25 21.71
CA GLY A 297 4.06 -4.46 22.94
C GLY A 297 5.42 -4.28 23.60
N ASP A 298 6.39 -5.15 23.29
CA ASP A 298 7.76 -5.03 23.78
C ASP A 298 8.63 -4.15 22.86
N GLY A 299 8.07 -3.66 21.75
CA GLY A 299 8.74 -2.77 20.79
C GLY A 299 9.54 -3.49 19.71
N ASP A 300 9.42 -4.81 19.58
CA ASP A 300 9.98 -5.54 18.45
C ASP A 300 9.18 -5.23 17.18
N VAL A 301 9.89 -4.94 16.08
CA VAL A 301 9.33 -4.64 14.77
C VAL A 301 9.41 -5.90 13.91
N TYR A 302 8.27 -6.37 13.42
CA TYR A 302 8.19 -7.56 12.58
C TYR A 302 7.78 -7.21 11.16
N PHE A 303 8.42 -7.85 10.18
CA PHE A 303 8.16 -7.69 8.76
C PHE A 303 7.71 -9.00 8.11
N LEU A 304 6.71 -8.93 7.24
CA LEU A 304 6.17 -10.06 6.48
C LEU A 304 6.87 -10.18 5.13
N ARG A 305 7.75 -11.18 4.98
CA ARG A 305 8.53 -11.41 3.77
C ARG A 305 8.03 -12.62 2.99
N THR A 306 7.28 -12.37 1.93
CA THR A 306 6.78 -13.41 1.03
C THR A 306 7.83 -13.82 0.00
N LYS A 307 8.01 -15.13 -0.19
CA LYS A 307 8.95 -15.78 -1.11
C LYS A 307 8.22 -16.75 -2.04
N PRO A 308 8.81 -17.14 -3.18
CA PRO A 308 8.18 -18.11 -4.09
C PRO A 308 7.81 -19.46 -3.44
N THR A 309 8.50 -19.84 -2.37
CA THR A 309 8.32 -21.15 -1.69
C THR A 309 7.64 -21.05 -0.32
N GLY A 310 7.19 -19.87 0.11
CA GLY A 310 6.65 -19.68 1.45
C GLY A 310 6.76 -18.24 1.97
N VAL A 311 6.74 -18.08 3.28
CA VAL A 311 6.85 -16.77 3.94
C VAL A 311 7.82 -16.84 5.12
N ASP A 312 8.61 -15.80 5.29
CA ASP A 312 9.32 -15.55 6.55
C ASP A 312 8.66 -14.37 7.29
N VAL A 313 8.51 -14.51 8.60
CA VAL A 313 8.30 -13.40 9.51
C VAL A 313 9.67 -13.02 10.08
N VAL A 314 10.02 -11.75 9.91
CA VAL A 314 11.37 -11.23 10.16
C VAL A 314 11.31 -10.25 11.31
N GLY A 315 12.08 -10.48 12.38
CA GLY A 315 12.41 -9.45 13.35
C GLY A 315 13.41 -8.49 12.72
N VAL A 316 12.99 -7.25 12.48
CA VAL A 316 13.78 -6.25 11.77
C VAL A 316 14.88 -5.71 12.67
N GLY A 317 16.09 -5.62 12.13
CA GLY A 317 17.25 -5.09 12.81
C GLY A 317 17.12 -3.63 13.19
N PHE A 318 17.48 -3.27 14.43
CA PHE A 318 17.52 -1.89 14.88
C PHE A 318 18.85 -1.21 14.54
N ARG A 319 18.77 -0.01 13.96
CA ARG A 319 19.92 0.88 13.71
C ARG A 319 19.87 2.09 14.65
N PRO A 320 20.73 2.16 15.69
CA PRO A 320 20.81 3.33 16.55
C PRO A 320 21.25 4.59 15.78
N LEU A 321 20.59 5.71 16.06
CA LEU A 321 20.96 7.02 15.54
C LEU A 321 21.43 7.92 16.70
N ARG A 322 22.69 8.36 16.66
CA ARG A 322 23.22 9.28 17.67
C ARG A 322 23.05 10.73 17.20
N ASN A 323 22.27 11.52 17.94
CA ASN A 323 22.04 12.96 17.68
C ASN A 323 21.52 13.27 16.26
N ALA A 324 20.70 12.40 15.68
CA ALA A 324 20.16 12.63 14.35
C ALA A 324 19.01 13.64 14.37
N SER A 325 19.15 14.73 13.62
CA SER A 325 18.08 15.68 13.28
C SER A 325 17.50 15.43 11.89
N VAL A 326 18.18 14.63 11.07
CA VAL A 326 17.78 14.21 9.71
C VAL A 326 18.02 12.71 9.59
N ILE A 327 17.03 11.98 9.10
CA ILE A 327 17.11 10.55 8.83
C ILE A 327 17.61 10.35 7.40
N ASP A 328 18.69 9.58 7.25
CA ASP A 328 19.20 9.06 5.98
C ASP A 328 19.14 7.53 6.07
N ALA A 329 18.13 6.94 5.41
CA ALA A 329 17.79 5.52 5.46
C ALA A 329 18.18 4.79 4.16
N ARG A 330 19.17 5.31 3.41
CA ARG A 330 19.64 4.65 2.20
C ARG A 330 20.19 3.26 2.54
N PRO A 331 19.76 2.20 1.84
CA PRO A 331 20.19 0.85 2.13
C PRO A 331 21.71 0.70 2.01
N SER A 332 22.30 -0.03 2.97
CA SER A 332 23.71 -0.45 2.91
C SER A 332 23.90 -1.34 1.68
N ARG A 333 24.74 -0.90 0.73
CA ARG A 333 24.95 -1.57 -0.57
C ARG A 333 25.24 -3.06 -0.38
N THR A 334 24.28 -3.89 -0.76
CA THR A 334 24.53 -5.29 -1.10
C THR A 334 23.65 -5.67 -2.28
N ALA A 335 24.28 -6.36 -3.24
CA ALA A 335 23.74 -6.95 -4.46
C ALA A 335 23.52 -6.06 -5.70
N THR A 336 24.25 -6.47 -6.74
CA THR A 336 24.20 -6.09 -8.15
C THR A 336 22.87 -6.46 -8.78
N ALA A 337 22.22 -5.48 -9.43
CA ALA A 337 21.13 -5.75 -10.37
C ALA A 337 21.65 -6.64 -11.52
N GLN A 338 20.97 -7.76 -11.78
CA GLN A 338 21.21 -8.49 -13.02
C GLN A 338 20.66 -7.68 -14.20
N PRO A 339 21.41 -7.54 -15.29
CA PRO A 339 20.91 -6.86 -16.48
C PRO A 339 19.77 -7.69 -17.09
N TYR A 340 18.56 -7.16 -17.06
CA TYR A 340 17.46 -7.68 -17.86
C TYR A 340 17.77 -7.38 -19.34
N ASN A 341 17.77 -8.43 -20.17
CA ASN A 341 17.96 -8.29 -21.61
C ASN A 341 16.77 -7.54 -22.23
N ASN A 342 17.01 -6.28 -22.61
CA ASN A 342 16.11 -5.54 -23.49
C ASN A 342 16.08 -6.23 -24.86
N GLY A 343 15.17 -7.18 -25.04
CA GLY A 343 14.76 -7.59 -26.38
C GLY A 343 14.26 -6.35 -27.12
N LYS A 344 14.92 -5.99 -28.22
CA LYS A 344 14.47 -4.88 -29.07
C LYS A 344 13.14 -5.25 -29.73
N PHE A 345 12.04 -4.89 -29.08
CA PHE A 345 10.70 -4.99 -29.66
C PHE A 345 10.41 -3.68 -30.42
N ASN A 346 10.44 -3.74 -31.75
CA ASN A 346 9.98 -2.66 -32.60
C ASN A 346 8.51 -2.90 -32.92
N ALA A 347 7.61 -2.25 -32.18
CA ALA A 347 6.18 -2.28 -32.47
C ALA A 347 5.72 -0.90 -32.95
N THR A 348 5.26 -0.83 -34.20
CA THR A 348 4.56 0.34 -34.74
C THR A 348 3.09 0.21 -34.34
N ALA A 349 2.72 0.77 -33.19
CA ALA A 349 1.35 0.71 -32.69
C ALA A 349 0.47 1.72 -33.44
N ALA A 350 -0.67 1.26 -33.98
CA ALA A 350 -1.76 2.14 -34.36
C ALA A 350 -2.42 2.67 -33.08
N VAL A 351 -1.97 3.85 -32.63
CA VAL A 351 -2.51 4.56 -31.46
C VAL A 351 -3.82 5.23 -31.87
N ARG A 352 -4.95 4.80 -31.31
CA ARG A 352 -6.14 5.67 -31.30
C ARG A 352 -5.79 6.88 -30.42
N PRO A 353 -6.19 8.12 -30.76
CA PRO A 353 -5.96 9.26 -29.89
C PRO A 353 -6.53 8.96 -28.50
N SER A 354 -5.65 8.67 -27.54
CA SER A 354 -5.99 8.47 -26.14
C SER A 354 -5.43 9.65 -25.41
N ASN A 355 -6.30 10.42 -24.76
CA ASN A 355 -5.91 11.44 -23.81
C ASN A 355 -6.08 10.89 -22.39
N ARG A 356 -5.49 11.57 -21.40
CA ARG A 356 -5.53 11.11 -20.00
C ARG A 356 -6.94 10.95 -19.47
N GLN A 357 -7.88 11.76 -19.93
CA GLN A 357 -9.27 11.67 -19.50
C GLN A 357 -9.88 10.33 -19.91
N GLN A 358 -9.78 9.96 -21.18
CA GLN A 358 -10.30 8.70 -21.70
C GLN A 358 -9.68 7.49 -21.01
N ALA A 359 -8.40 7.55 -20.69
CA ALA A 359 -7.72 6.45 -19.99
C ALA A 359 -8.32 6.21 -18.60
N ILE A 360 -8.56 7.29 -17.85
CA ILE A 360 -9.20 7.19 -16.54
C ILE A 360 -10.68 6.78 -16.65
N GLU A 361 -11.44 7.32 -17.61
CA GLU A 361 -12.83 6.91 -17.85
C GLU A 361 -12.95 5.42 -18.16
N THR A 362 -12.05 4.90 -19.01
CA THR A 362 -11.99 3.48 -19.33
C THR A 362 -11.65 2.66 -18.08
N ALA A 363 -10.69 3.11 -17.28
CA ALA A 363 -10.34 2.46 -16.02
C ALA A 363 -11.57 2.31 -15.10
N PHE A 364 -12.30 3.41 -14.85
CA PHE A 364 -13.53 3.39 -14.06
C PHE A 364 -14.63 2.53 -14.67
N ALA A 365 -14.73 2.43 -15.99
CA ALA A 365 -15.70 1.54 -16.62
C ALA A 365 -15.39 0.05 -16.34
N PHE A 366 -14.12 -0.34 -16.28
CA PHE A 366 -13.69 -1.70 -15.93
C PHE A 366 -13.90 -2.00 -14.43
N GLU A 367 -13.61 -1.06 -13.53
CA GLU A 367 -13.82 -1.23 -12.08
C GLU A 367 -15.31 -1.18 -11.71
N GLY A 368 -16.08 -0.31 -12.37
CA GLY A 368 -17.46 0.01 -12.01
C GLY A 368 -18.53 -0.86 -12.67
N VAL A 369 -18.17 -1.72 -13.63
CA VAL A 369 -19.15 -2.59 -14.29
C VAL A 369 -19.82 -3.51 -13.28
N GLN A 370 -21.15 -3.55 -13.29
CA GLN A 370 -21.95 -4.50 -12.53
C GLN A 370 -22.52 -5.54 -13.47
N TRP A 371 -22.53 -6.79 -13.03
CA TRP A 371 -23.05 -7.91 -13.80
C TRP A 371 -23.46 -9.05 -12.89
N LYS A 372 -24.45 -9.83 -13.32
CA LYS A 372 -24.94 -11.01 -12.61
C LYS A 372 -24.02 -12.20 -12.81
N LEU A 373 -23.52 -12.79 -11.72
CA LEU A 373 -22.77 -14.04 -11.78
C LEU A 373 -23.72 -15.22 -11.98
N THR A 374 -23.79 -15.76 -13.20
CA THR A 374 -24.64 -16.93 -13.49
C THR A 374 -23.93 -18.25 -13.15
N PRO A 375 -24.67 -19.37 -12.99
CA PRO A 375 -24.06 -20.69 -12.84
C PRO A 375 -23.11 -21.05 -14.00
N ALA A 376 -23.42 -20.62 -15.23
CA ALA A 376 -22.56 -20.84 -16.39
C ALA A 376 -21.23 -20.09 -16.27
N ASN A 377 -21.27 -18.82 -15.85
CA ASN A 377 -20.05 -18.04 -15.63
C ASN A 377 -19.23 -18.55 -14.43
N TYR A 378 -19.90 -19.10 -13.42
CA TYR A 378 -19.24 -19.65 -12.23
C TYR A 378 -18.53 -20.96 -12.53
N GLY A 379 -19.16 -21.82 -13.34
CA GLY A 379 -18.66 -23.15 -13.70
C GLY A 379 -18.50 -24.07 -12.50
N ASN A 380 -17.85 -25.22 -12.74
CA ASN A 380 -17.45 -26.13 -11.66
C ASN A 380 -16.33 -25.50 -10.82
N ASP A 381 -16.26 -25.83 -9.52
CA ASP A 381 -15.20 -25.34 -8.65
C ASP A 381 -13.84 -25.84 -9.12
N PRO A 382 -12.92 -24.93 -9.50
CA PRO A 382 -11.60 -25.31 -9.92
C PRO A 382 -10.71 -25.60 -8.70
N ASP A 383 -9.52 -26.16 -8.91
CA ASP A 383 -8.57 -26.46 -7.84
C ASP A 383 -8.25 -25.22 -6.95
N SER A 384 -8.77 -25.22 -5.73
CA SER A 384 -8.60 -24.11 -4.78
C SER A 384 -7.14 -23.88 -4.37
N GLN A 385 -6.29 -24.91 -4.47
CA GLN A 385 -4.88 -24.84 -4.08
C GLN A 385 -3.97 -24.34 -5.21
N CYS A 386 -4.50 -24.24 -6.42
CA CYS A 386 -3.72 -24.05 -7.65
C CYS A 386 -2.43 -24.88 -7.71
N SER A 387 -2.54 -26.17 -7.40
CA SER A 387 -1.45 -27.12 -7.35
C SER A 387 -1.53 -28.14 -8.51
N GLY A 388 -0.38 -28.71 -8.89
CA GLY A 388 -0.34 -29.80 -9.88
C GLY A 388 -0.62 -29.40 -11.34
N PHE A 389 -0.96 -30.39 -12.16
CA PHE A 389 -0.96 -30.31 -13.64
C PHE A 389 -2.22 -29.69 -14.26
N ASN A 390 -3.32 -29.58 -13.51
CA ASN A 390 -4.59 -28.97 -13.94
C ASN A 390 -4.96 -27.73 -13.11
N ARG A 391 -3.95 -27.09 -12.49
CA ARG A 391 -4.12 -25.97 -11.58
C ARG A 391 -4.92 -24.84 -12.22
N ILE A 392 -6.07 -24.51 -11.64
CA ILE A 392 -6.92 -23.38 -12.03
C ILE A 392 -7.50 -22.84 -10.74
N ARG A 393 -7.52 -21.52 -10.54
CA ARG A 393 -8.15 -20.93 -9.36
C ARG A 393 -9.09 -19.79 -9.75
N ARG A 394 -10.31 -19.82 -9.22
CA ARG A 394 -11.32 -18.76 -9.41
C ARG A 394 -10.90 -17.50 -8.63
N PRO A 395 -11.17 -16.30 -9.16
CA PRO A 395 -11.14 -15.08 -8.35
C PRO A 395 -11.89 -15.20 -7.03
N TRP A 396 -11.29 -14.70 -5.94
CA TRP A 396 -11.88 -14.77 -4.61
C TRP A 396 -13.25 -14.10 -4.58
N TYR A 397 -13.31 -12.87 -5.15
CA TYR A 397 -14.49 -12.01 -5.02
C TYR A 397 -15.77 -12.61 -5.61
N LEU A 398 -15.69 -13.69 -6.39
CA LEU A 398 -16.80 -14.43 -6.98
C LEU A 398 -17.31 -15.60 -6.11
N GLN A 399 -16.49 -16.11 -5.18
CA GLN A 399 -16.86 -17.28 -4.37
C GLN A 399 -18.12 -17.00 -3.55
N GLY A 400 -19.06 -17.95 -3.56
CA GLY A 400 -20.33 -17.82 -2.83
C GLY A 400 -21.34 -16.82 -3.42
N LYS A 401 -21.05 -16.20 -4.57
CA LYS A 401 -21.90 -15.14 -5.17
C LYS A 401 -22.71 -15.58 -6.39
N VAL A 402 -22.93 -16.88 -6.57
CA VAL A 402 -23.76 -17.39 -7.68
C VAL A 402 -25.16 -16.77 -7.59
N ASN A 403 -25.67 -16.30 -8.73
CA ASN A 403 -26.91 -15.56 -8.91
C ASN A 403 -26.97 -14.14 -8.29
N GLN A 404 -25.86 -13.62 -7.78
CA GLN A 404 -25.76 -12.26 -7.25
C GLN A 404 -25.14 -11.29 -8.26
N GLU A 405 -25.41 -10.01 -8.09
CA GLU A 405 -24.67 -8.95 -8.79
C GLU A 405 -23.28 -8.81 -8.19
N VAL A 406 -22.27 -8.75 -9.04
CA VAL A 406 -20.88 -8.49 -8.66
C VAL A 406 -20.35 -7.27 -9.42
N ARG A 407 -19.35 -6.60 -8.84
CA ARG A 407 -18.75 -5.38 -9.40
C ARG A 407 -17.30 -5.62 -9.84
N GLY A 408 -16.94 -5.07 -10.99
CA GLY A 408 -15.60 -5.10 -11.57
C GLY A 408 -15.39 -6.27 -12.52
N VAL A 409 -14.53 -6.04 -13.52
CA VAL A 409 -14.06 -7.10 -14.43
C VAL A 409 -13.15 -8.06 -13.64
N PRO A 410 -13.36 -9.39 -13.74
CA PRO A 410 -12.52 -10.38 -13.06
C PRO A 410 -11.11 -10.41 -13.66
N TYR A 411 -10.14 -10.69 -12.80
CA TYR A 411 -8.78 -10.98 -13.19
C TYR A 411 -8.75 -12.27 -14.00
N CYS A 412 -8.05 -12.26 -15.13
CA CYS A 412 -7.75 -13.46 -15.90
C CYS A 412 -6.31 -13.40 -16.41
N TRP A 413 -5.46 -14.30 -15.92
CA TRP A 413 -4.07 -14.39 -16.36
C TRP A 413 -3.98 -14.67 -17.87
N GLY A 414 -3.36 -13.73 -18.60
CA GLY A 414 -3.11 -13.78 -20.04
C GLY A 414 -4.31 -13.32 -20.88
N CYS A 415 -5.49 -13.15 -20.27
CA CYS A 415 -6.64 -12.64 -21.00
C CYS A 415 -6.43 -11.18 -21.34
N HIS A 416 -6.89 -10.84 -22.54
CA HIS A 416 -7.00 -9.49 -23.05
C HIS A 416 -8.38 -9.25 -23.64
N GLY A 417 -8.77 -7.98 -23.75
CA GLY A 417 -10.03 -7.60 -24.36
C GLY A 417 -10.52 -6.23 -23.92
N SER A 418 -11.57 -5.76 -24.60
CA SER A 418 -12.30 -4.56 -24.22
C SER A 418 -13.44 -4.89 -23.25
N LEU A 419 -13.95 -3.88 -22.55
CA LEU A 419 -15.15 -4.04 -21.71
C LEU A 419 -16.36 -4.58 -22.50
N ALA A 420 -16.50 -4.18 -23.76
CA ALA A 420 -17.57 -4.67 -24.64
C ALA A 420 -17.42 -6.17 -24.93
N ASN A 421 -16.20 -6.63 -25.22
CA ASN A 421 -15.92 -8.05 -25.41
C ASN A 421 -16.19 -8.85 -24.12
N PHE A 422 -15.76 -8.32 -22.97
CA PHE A 422 -16.05 -8.94 -21.67
C PHE A 422 -17.56 -9.13 -21.45
N ARG A 423 -18.37 -8.08 -21.63
CA ARG A 423 -19.84 -8.16 -21.47
C ARG A 423 -20.46 -9.22 -22.38
N GLN A 424 -20.11 -9.19 -23.66
CA GLN A 424 -20.61 -10.17 -24.64
C GLN A 424 -20.26 -11.61 -24.22
N ARG A 425 -19.04 -11.86 -23.76
CA ARG A 425 -18.60 -13.20 -23.34
C ARG A 425 -19.32 -13.65 -22.07
N ILE A 426 -19.49 -12.77 -21.08
CA ILE A 426 -20.23 -13.08 -19.86
C ILE A 426 -21.70 -13.38 -20.18
N GLU A 427 -22.35 -12.59 -21.02
CA GLU A 427 -23.74 -12.83 -21.48
C GLU A 427 -23.90 -14.18 -22.20
N SER A 428 -22.86 -14.62 -22.93
CA SER A 428 -22.82 -15.95 -23.56
C SER A 428 -22.53 -17.12 -22.61
N GLY A 429 -22.35 -16.87 -21.31
CA GLY A 429 -22.07 -17.90 -20.31
C GLY A 429 -20.61 -18.32 -20.19
N THR A 430 -19.65 -17.54 -20.71
CA THR A 430 -18.21 -17.81 -20.57
C THR A 430 -17.78 -17.79 -19.09
N LEU A 431 -16.82 -18.62 -18.69
CA LEU A 431 -16.29 -18.63 -17.31
C LEU A 431 -15.69 -17.27 -16.93
N ALA A 432 -15.92 -16.84 -15.69
CA ALA A 432 -15.46 -15.55 -15.18
C ALA A 432 -14.12 -15.66 -14.43
N GLY A 433 -13.06 -15.19 -15.08
CA GLY A 433 -11.73 -15.01 -14.49
C GLY A 433 -10.96 -16.29 -14.13
N ASN A 434 -9.65 -16.11 -13.94
CA ASN A 434 -8.76 -17.06 -13.29
C ASN A 434 -7.58 -16.32 -12.66
N VAL A 435 -7.36 -16.50 -11.36
CA VAL A 435 -6.18 -15.91 -10.67
C VAL A 435 -4.96 -16.81 -10.74
N CYS A 436 -5.12 -18.03 -11.20
CA CYS A 436 -4.03 -18.97 -11.44
C CYS A 436 -4.47 -19.99 -12.49
N THR A 437 -3.60 -20.34 -13.43
CA THR A 437 -3.85 -21.38 -14.44
C THR A 437 -2.53 -21.97 -14.96
N ARG A 438 -2.56 -23.19 -15.51
CA ARG A 438 -1.46 -23.73 -16.32
C ARG A 438 -1.46 -23.22 -17.77
N ASN A 439 -2.64 -22.95 -18.33
CA ASN A 439 -2.84 -22.70 -19.75
C ASN A 439 -3.17 -21.22 -19.99
N ALA A 440 -2.27 -20.30 -19.61
CA ALA A 440 -2.49 -18.88 -19.84
C ALA A 440 -2.13 -18.51 -21.30
N PRO A 441 -3.01 -17.85 -22.08
CA PRO A 441 -4.41 -17.55 -21.78
C PRO A 441 -5.35 -18.75 -22.00
N ARG A 442 -6.42 -18.80 -21.21
CA ARG A 442 -7.51 -19.76 -21.41
C ARG A 442 -8.60 -19.20 -22.35
N PRO A 443 -8.93 -19.88 -23.46
CA PRO A 443 -9.94 -19.38 -24.40
C PRO A 443 -11.38 -19.47 -23.86
N ASP A 444 -11.62 -20.26 -22.83
CA ASP A 444 -12.93 -20.46 -22.20
C ASP A 444 -13.19 -19.55 -20.99
N VAL A 445 -12.27 -18.61 -20.71
CA VAL A 445 -12.35 -17.66 -19.59
C VAL A 445 -12.35 -16.21 -20.08
N ALA A 446 -13.19 -15.36 -19.49
CA ALA A 446 -13.27 -13.94 -19.75
C ALA A 446 -12.77 -13.12 -18.54
N GLY A 447 -12.06 -12.03 -18.81
CA GLY A 447 -11.46 -11.14 -17.82
C GLY A 447 -10.29 -10.37 -18.43
N VAL A 448 -9.49 -9.73 -17.59
CA VAL A 448 -8.22 -9.07 -18.00
C VAL A 448 -7.13 -9.30 -16.97
N ASP A 449 -5.89 -9.49 -17.40
CA ASP A 449 -4.73 -9.37 -16.50
C ASP A 449 -4.34 -7.89 -16.27
N CYS A 450 -3.29 -7.65 -15.48
CA CYS A 450 -2.86 -6.30 -15.12
C CYS A 450 -2.45 -5.46 -16.34
N SER A 451 -1.74 -6.07 -17.28
CA SER A 451 -1.13 -5.39 -18.41
C SER A 451 -2.10 -5.23 -19.58
N ALA A 452 -3.02 -6.18 -19.75
CA ALA A 452 -4.17 -6.08 -20.62
C ALA A 452 -5.12 -4.97 -20.16
N PHE A 453 -5.37 -4.87 -18.85
CA PHE A 453 -6.13 -3.76 -18.28
C PHE A 453 -5.48 -2.41 -18.61
N VAL A 454 -4.18 -2.22 -18.29
CA VAL A 454 -3.50 -0.95 -18.59
C VAL A 454 -3.46 -0.66 -20.09
N SER A 455 -3.18 -1.67 -20.93
CA SER A 455 -3.21 -1.53 -22.40
C SER A 455 -4.58 -1.06 -22.90
N ALA A 456 -5.67 -1.63 -22.37
CA ALA A 456 -7.02 -1.23 -22.72
C ALA A 456 -7.32 0.21 -22.27
N THR A 457 -6.86 0.63 -21.08
CA THR A 457 -7.03 2.01 -20.62
C THR A 457 -6.26 3.02 -21.50
N TRP A 458 -5.08 2.66 -22.00
CA TRP A 458 -4.34 3.49 -22.97
C TRP A 458 -4.91 3.44 -24.39
N GLY A 459 -6.06 2.79 -24.60
CA GLY A 459 -6.74 2.73 -25.90
C GLY A 459 -6.00 1.89 -26.95
N LEU A 460 -5.10 1.01 -26.52
CA LEU A 460 -4.32 0.17 -27.42
C LEU A 460 -5.22 -0.93 -28.02
N SER A 461 -5.08 -1.16 -29.32
CA SER A 461 -5.75 -2.26 -30.03
C SER A 461 -5.09 -3.62 -29.80
N VAL A 462 -3.90 -3.62 -29.22
CA VAL A 462 -3.08 -4.79 -28.91
C VAL A 462 -2.66 -4.75 -27.44
N HIS A 463 -2.58 -5.93 -26.84
CA HIS A 463 -2.08 -6.14 -25.49
C HIS A 463 -0.55 -6.04 -25.48
N TYR A 464 -0.02 -5.23 -24.55
CA TYR A 464 1.40 -5.17 -24.24
C TYR A 464 1.62 -5.75 -22.85
N THR A 465 2.48 -6.77 -22.75
CA THR A 465 2.91 -7.33 -21.47
C THR A 465 3.68 -6.29 -20.66
N THR A 466 3.79 -6.48 -19.34
CA THR A 466 4.58 -5.61 -18.45
C THR A 466 6.05 -5.49 -18.90
N ALA A 467 6.61 -6.53 -19.50
CA ALA A 467 7.94 -6.53 -20.09
C ALA A 467 8.04 -5.71 -21.40
N ALA A 468 6.94 -5.61 -22.14
CA ALA A 468 6.86 -4.85 -23.39
C ALA A 468 6.48 -3.36 -23.18
N ILE A 469 5.85 -3.00 -22.06
CA ILE A 469 5.48 -1.61 -21.73
C ILE A 469 6.63 -0.60 -21.91
N PRO A 470 7.89 -0.88 -21.51
CA PRO A 470 9.01 0.03 -21.73
C PRO A 470 9.23 0.42 -23.22
N ALA A 471 8.78 -0.40 -24.17
CA ALA A 471 8.88 -0.10 -25.59
C ALA A 471 7.89 0.97 -26.07
N ILE A 472 6.80 1.23 -25.34
CA ILE A 472 5.74 2.19 -25.70
C ILE A 472 5.54 3.32 -24.69
N ALA A 473 6.19 3.23 -23.54
CA ALA A 473 6.20 4.25 -22.50
C ALA A 473 7.58 4.89 -22.32
N ALA A 474 7.64 6.05 -21.70
CA ALA A 474 8.85 6.71 -21.25
C ALA A 474 8.91 6.71 -19.71
N PRO A 475 10.07 6.51 -19.07
CA PRO A 475 10.20 6.64 -17.62
C PRO A 475 9.78 8.04 -17.14
N VAL A 476 9.09 8.12 -16.00
CA VAL A 476 8.89 9.37 -15.26
C VAL A 476 10.03 9.48 -14.25
N THR A 477 11.03 10.31 -14.57
CA THR A 477 12.30 10.38 -13.81
C THR A 477 12.10 10.73 -12.34
N ASN A 478 11.17 11.65 -12.05
CA ASN A 478 10.79 12.01 -10.71
C ASN A 478 9.42 11.42 -10.36
N PRO A 479 9.32 10.46 -9.42
CA PRO A 479 8.05 9.82 -9.06
C PRO A 479 6.95 10.82 -8.67
N TRP A 480 7.30 11.98 -8.12
CA TRP A 480 6.35 13.02 -7.74
C TRP A 480 5.73 13.77 -8.94
N GLU A 481 6.20 13.51 -10.17
CA GLU A 481 5.64 14.03 -11.41
C GLU A 481 4.67 13.05 -12.08
N LEU A 482 4.32 11.94 -11.41
CA LEU A 482 3.25 11.04 -11.84
C LEU A 482 1.94 11.82 -12.03
N LYS A 483 1.28 11.56 -13.16
CA LYS A 483 0.00 12.17 -13.54
C LYS A 483 -1.05 11.08 -13.77
N PRO A 484 -2.36 11.38 -13.57
CA PRO A 484 -3.43 10.42 -13.84
C PRO A 484 -3.28 9.79 -15.23
N GLY A 485 -3.31 8.45 -15.29
CA GLY A 485 -3.12 7.67 -16.51
C GLY A 485 -1.68 7.23 -16.78
N ASP A 486 -0.69 7.79 -16.08
CA ASP A 486 0.64 7.17 -15.99
C ASP A 486 0.53 5.81 -15.28
N ALA A 487 1.57 4.99 -15.32
CA ALA A 487 1.57 3.67 -14.70
C ALA A 487 2.80 3.43 -13.82
N LEU A 488 2.64 2.55 -12.83
CA LEU A 488 3.72 1.98 -12.03
C LEU A 488 3.95 0.57 -12.56
N ASN A 489 5.03 0.37 -13.32
CA ASN A 489 5.31 -0.90 -14.00
C ASN A 489 6.48 -1.63 -13.33
N LYS A 490 6.27 -2.90 -13.00
CA LYS A 490 7.32 -3.86 -12.60
C LYS A 490 7.44 -4.89 -13.72
N PRO A 491 8.38 -4.69 -14.67
CA PRO A 491 8.49 -5.52 -15.87
C PRO A 491 8.57 -7.02 -15.55
N GLY A 492 7.77 -7.81 -16.26
CA GLY A 492 7.67 -9.26 -16.08
C GLY A 492 6.84 -9.69 -14.85
N SER A 493 6.18 -8.76 -14.15
CA SER A 493 5.47 -9.08 -12.90
C SER A 493 4.10 -8.41 -12.79
N HIS A 494 4.02 -7.08 -12.76
CA HIS A 494 2.75 -6.38 -12.51
C HIS A 494 2.79 -4.93 -12.98
N VAL A 495 1.62 -4.38 -13.31
CA VAL A 495 1.47 -2.96 -13.65
C VAL A 495 0.19 -2.41 -13.07
N MET A 496 0.27 -1.18 -12.54
CA MET A 496 -0.85 -0.46 -11.95
C MET A 496 -1.02 0.90 -12.64
N LEU A 497 -2.26 1.30 -12.92
CA LEU A 497 -2.56 2.62 -13.44
C LEU A 497 -2.60 3.62 -12.28
N PHE A 498 -1.79 4.67 -12.35
CA PHE A 498 -1.78 5.74 -11.36
C PHE A 498 -2.98 6.66 -11.55
N LEU A 499 -3.72 6.92 -10.47
CA LEU A 499 -4.87 7.83 -10.46
C LEU A 499 -4.48 9.19 -9.90
N ARG A 500 -3.93 9.23 -8.68
CA ARG A 500 -3.50 10.47 -8.00
C ARG A 500 -2.66 10.16 -6.77
N PHE A 501 -2.09 11.21 -6.19
CA PHE A 501 -1.64 11.17 -4.80
C PHE A 501 -2.81 11.48 -3.86
N THR A 502 -2.89 10.78 -2.75
CA THR A 502 -3.76 11.14 -1.63
C THR A 502 -3.18 12.37 -0.88
N PRO A 503 -3.97 13.10 -0.06
CA PRO A 503 -3.47 14.27 0.69
C PRO A 503 -2.25 13.98 1.59
N ASP A 504 -2.17 12.77 2.12
CA ASP A 504 -1.08 12.20 2.92
C ASP A 504 0.02 11.52 2.09
N ARG A 505 0.02 11.74 0.75
CA ARG A 505 1.05 11.33 -0.22
C ARG A 505 1.20 9.84 -0.52
N LYS A 506 0.19 9.01 -0.25
CA LYS A 506 0.12 7.66 -0.80
C LYS A 506 -0.26 7.72 -2.29
N ALA A 507 0.10 6.69 -3.06
CA ALA A 507 -0.34 6.55 -4.45
C ALA A 507 -1.70 5.82 -4.49
N GLU A 508 -2.74 6.50 -4.98
CA GLU A 508 -4.00 5.86 -5.37
C GLU A 508 -3.86 5.32 -6.79
N VAL A 509 -4.11 4.02 -6.95
CA VAL A 509 -3.94 3.28 -8.20
C VAL A 509 -5.21 2.49 -8.54
N MET A 510 -5.34 2.14 -9.81
CA MET A 510 -6.26 1.12 -10.28
C MET A 510 -5.47 -0.04 -10.89
N GLU A 511 -5.84 -1.26 -10.55
CA GLU A 511 -5.11 -2.45 -10.98
C GLU A 511 -6.07 -3.63 -11.16
N SER A 512 -5.70 -4.56 -12.05
CA SER A 512 -6.27 -5.91 -12.07
C SER A 512 -5.27 -6.82 -11.37
N SER A 513 -5.60 -7.35 -10.17
CA SER A 513 -4.65 -8.18 -9.41
C SER A 513 -5.29 -9.35 -8.69
N THR A 514 -4.47 -10.38 -8.46
CA THR A 514 -4.88 -11.66 -7.86
C THR A 514 -5.12 -11.53 -6.35
N GLY A 515 -4.18 -10.92 -5.62
CA GLY A 515 -4.23 -10.71 -4.17
C GLY A 515 -4.86 -9.38 -3.77
N GLY A 516 -4.19 -8.27 -4.10
CA GLY A 516 -4.58 -6.92 -3.65
C GLY A 516 -6.00 -6.49 -4.03
N CYS A 517 -6.60 -7.10 -5.05
CA CYS A 517 -7.98 -6.87 -5.49
C CYS A 517 -8.90 -8.11 -5.40
N ASN A 518 -8.50 -9.19 -4.71
CA ASN A 518 -9.26 -10.45 -4.65
C ASN A 518 -9.62 -11.03 -6.05
N GLY A 519 -8.78 -10.78 -7.06
CA GLY A 519 -8.96 -11.30 -8.40
C GLY A 519 -9.89 -10.48 -9.30
N ARG A 520 -9.90 -9.15 -9.20
CA ARG A 520 -10.63 -8.26 -10.13
C ARG A 520 -9.87 -6.96 -10.39
N VAL A 521 -10.41 -6.14 -11.29
CA VAL A 521 -10.07 -4.72 -11.38
C VAL A 521 -10.62 -4.00 -10.15
N CYS A 522 -9.75 -3.34 -9.39
CA CYS A 522 -10.15 -2.53 -8.24
C CYS A 522 -9.22 -1.31 -8.05
N ARG A 523 -9.61 -0.42 -7.14
CA ARG A 523 -8.78 0.69 -6.69
C ARG A 523 -8.07 0.32 -5.40
N ASN A 524 -6.80 0.73 -5.29
CA ASN A 524 -5.96 0.50 -4.13
C ASN A 524 -5.11 1.72 -3.81
N ILE A 525 -4.64 1.80 -2.57
CA ILE A 525 -3.77 2.87 -2.10
C ILE A 525 -2.52 2.23 -1.49
N TYR A 526 -1.34 2.72 -1.89
CA TYR A 526 -0.06 2.19 -1.42
C TYR A 526 0.92 3.32 -1.06
N PRO A 527 1.77 3.15 -0.03
CA PRO A 527 2.91 4.02 0.18
C PRO A 527 3.86 3.97 -1.04
N LEU A 528 4.29 5.13 -1.54
CA LEU A 528 4.97 5.22 -2.83
C LEU A 528 6.38 4.62 -2.76
N ALA A 529 7.16 4.92 -1.71
CA ALA A 529 8.51 4.36 -1.56
C ALA A 529 8.45 2.83 -1.47
N SER A 530 7.40 2.30 -0.83
CA SER A 530 7.16 0.87 -0.75
C SER A 530 6.97 0.21 -2.12
N LEU A 531 6.36 0.89 -3.09
CA LEU A 531 6.28 0.41 -4.48
C LEU A 531 7.64 0.49 -5.17
N LEU A 532 8.31 1.64 -5.07
CA LEU A 532 9.62 1.87 -5.70
C LEU A 532 10.68 0.87 -5.21
N ALA A 533 10.73 0.61 -3.90
CA ALA A 533 11.64 -0.35 -3.28
C ALA A 533 11.38 -1.80 -3.72
N ARG A 534 10.14 -2.14 -4.12
CA ARG A 534 9.76 -3.45 -4.67
C ARG A 534 10.01 -3.57 -6.19
N GLY A 535 10.59 -2.55 -6.81
CA GLY A 535 10.97 -2.55 -8.23
C GLY A 535 9.95 -1.95 -9.19
N TYR A 536 8.88 -1.33 -8.69
CA TYR A 536 7.96 -0.59 -9.58
C TYR A 536 8.63 0.68 -10.10
N THR A 537 8.54 0.87 -11.41
CA THR A 537 9.08 2.03 -12.11
C THR A 537 7.93 2.90 -12.63
N PRO A 538 7.89 4.19 -12.27
CA PRO A 538 6.98 5.17 -12.87
C PRO A 538 7.22 5.30 -14.38
N VAL A 539 6.16 5.13 -15.18
CA VAL A 539 6.20 5.25 -16.63
C VAL A 539 5.00 6.04 -17.17
N ARG A 540 5.22 6.76 -18.26
CA ARG A 540 4.23 7.56 -18.96
C ARG A 540 4.07 7.03 -20.38
N PHE A 541 2.84 6.69 -20.75
CA PHE A 541 2.55 6.30 -22.12
C PHE A 541 2.91 7.43 -23.08
N ARG A 542 3.67 7.13 -24.14
CA ARG A 542 4.23 8.16 -25.03
C ARG A 542 3.18 9.01 -25.73
N ALA A 543 1.99 8.48 -25.98
CA ALA A 543 0.89 9.25 -26.55
C ALA A 543 0.40 10.39 -25.63
N PHE A 544 0.69 10.34 -24.32
CA PHE A 544 0.38 11.42 -23.38
C PHE A 544 1.47 12.51 -23.32
N ALA A 545 2.58 12.39 -24.08
CA ALA A 545 3.66 13.37 -24.05
C ALA A 545 3.24 14.75 -24.60
N ASP A 546 2.32 14.75 -25.56
CA ASP A 546 1.76 15.97 -26.19
C ASP A 546 0.49 16.48 -25.49
N ASP A 547 0.03 15.79 -24.45
CA ASP A 547 -1.11 16.20 -23.61
C ASP A 547 -0.63 17.30 -22.63
N GLN A 548 -0.26 18.45 -23.20
CA GLN A 548 0.07 19.72 -22.53
C GLN A 548 -1.22 20.43 -22.11
N THR A 549 -2.17 19.74 -21.49
CA THR A 549 -3.20 20.42 -20.69
C THR A 549 -2.58 20.93 -19.38
N THR A 550 -1.56 21.78 -19.49
CA THR A 550 -1.30 22.83 -18.52
C THR A 550 -2.30 23.93 -18.83
N VAL A 551 -3.45 23.92 -18.16
CA VAL A 551 -4.39 25.04 -18.25
C VAL A 551 -3.72 26.26 -17.62
N SER A 552 -3.61 27.31 -18.43
CA SER A 552 -3.03 28.62 -18.14
C SER A 552 -3.60 29.29 -16.89
N ALA A 553 -2.74 30.01 -16.17
CA ALA A 553 -2.93 30.50 -14.81
C ALA A 553 -3.75 31.79 -14.64
N ASP A 554 -4.49 32.27 -15.65
CA ASP A 554 -5.03 33.65 -15.63
C ASP A 554 -6.53 33.79 -15.32
N ALA A 555 -7.17 32.76 -14.77
CA ALA A 555 -8.61 32.80 -14.45
C ALA A 555 -8.91 32.64 -12.95
N TYR A 556 -8.10 33.22 -12.06
CA TYR A 556 -8.51 33.52 -10.69
C TYR A 556 -7.69 34.72 -10.19
N GLN A 557 -8.09 35.92 -10.63
CA GLN A 557 -7.95 37.08 -9.75
C GLN A 557 -9.09 36.98 -8.74
N ASP A 558 -8.74 36.95 -7.46
CA ASP A 558 -9.66 37.17 -6.35
C ASP A 558 -10.57 38.36 -6.67
N SER A 559 -11.84 38.11 -6.95
CA SER A 559 -12.86 39.12 -6.72
C SER A 559 -13.18 39.05 -5.24
N ASP A 560 -12.61 40.01 -4.50
CA ASP A 560 -12.89 40.30 -3.10
C ASP A 560 -14.37 40.08 -2.73
N ALA A 561 -14.57 39.48 -1.56
CA ALA A 561 -15.87 39.33 -0.92
C ALA A 561 -16.60 40.69 -0.85
N PRO A 562 -17.93 40.75 -1.10
CA PRO A 562 -18.66 41.99 -0.95
C PRO A 562 -18.78 42.33 0.54
N THR A 563 -17.97 43.30 0.97
CA THR A 563 -18.09 43.95 2.28
C THR A 563 -19.49 44.53 2.44
N GLY A 564 -20.12 44.18 3.57
CA GLY A 564 -21.46 44.61 3.95
C GLY A 564 -21.67 46.12 3.84
N ARG A 565 -22.80 46.50 3.25
CA ARG A 565 -23.32 47.87 3.22
C ARG A 565 -23.50 48.40 4.64
N LYS A 566 -22.65 49.37 5.03
CA LYS A 566 -22.98 50.35 6.08
C LYS A 566 -23.96 51.37 5.48
N SER A 567 -25.14 51.48 6.08
CA SER A 567 -26.09 52.57 5.82
C SER A 567 -25.50 53.90 6.31
N ALA A 568 -25.08 54.75 5.39
CA ALA A 568 -24.81 56.16 5.66
C ALA A 568 -26.07 56.98 5.34
N ALA A 569 -26.66 57.57 6.36
CA ALA A 569 -27.76 58.53 6.25
C ALA A 569 -27.25 59.84 5.64
N THR A 570 -27.78 60.21 4.48
CA THR A 570 -27.52 61.51 3.84
C THR A 570 -28.33 62.60 4.54
N LYS A 571 -27.64 63.54 5.19
CA LYS A 571 -28.21 64.84 5.59
C LYS A 571 -28.38 65.70 4.34
N THR A 572 -29.62 66.02 4.02
CA THR A 572 -30.01 67.00 3.00
C THR A 572 -29.70 68.42 3.52
N ALA A 573 -28.89 69.17 2.79
CA ALA A 573 -28.72 70.61 2.98
C ALA A 573 -29.31 71.36 1.79
N THR A 574 -30.33 72.15 2.10
CA THR A 574 -31.11 73.05 1.28
C THR A 574 -30.26 74.12 0.59
N LYS A 575 -30.57 74.47 -0.66
CA LYS A 575 -30.42 75.85 -1.16
C LYS A 575 -31.46 76.14 -2.26
N ARG A 576 -32.33 77.11 -1.95
CA ARG A 576 -32.97 78.14 -2.80
C ARG A 576 -33.27 77.74 -4.26
N ARG A 577 -34.49 77.83 -4.76
CA ARG A 577 -35.51 78.88 -4.59
C ARG A 577 -36.84 78.36 -5.11
#